data_AF-R7XNY4-F1
#
_entry.id   AF-R7XNY4-F1
#
_cell.length_a   1.000
_cell.length_b   1.000
_cell.length_c   1.000
_cell.angle_alpha   90.00
_cell.angle_beta   90.00
_cell.angle_gamma   90.00
#
_symmetry.space_group_name_H-M   'P 1'
#
loop_
_entity.id
_entity.type
_entity.pdbx_description
1 polymer ?
#
loop_
_entity_poly.entity_id
_entity_poly.type
_entity_poly.pdbx_seq_one_letter_code
_entity_poly.pdbx_strand_id
1 'polypeptide(L)'
;MLAYFSIGLFYKEAARHPLLVSARMAFLPGQTSHGHYQIELACESCHSKPFAGPEAIQEACAKCHENELKEARDSHPASKFDDPRNAERLGKIDAQACVTCHAEHKPRTTLAMGVTQPQDVCYHCHAGPDEMPSDHKDFKFDSCTAAGCHNYHDNRALYEDFLLKHAQGGKLNEKPLLPQRDFAVAVREMSGYPAAKYPFRTLSAAEQDAPHGKRGSMALQADWLGTAHARAGVNCTGCHASKGKDGSTKWSDHPGSPAACEGCHAAEAKGFLAGKHGMRLAQGLTPMTPGDARLPMKEAAAHTELGCTSCHSAHRFDARTAAVESCMSCHDDKHTLAYKSSPHYALWQKETAGQAPPGSGVTCASCHMPRVRMSTDEGSRIVVQHNQNDTLRPNEKMIRTTCISCHGLGFSIDALADKTLIDNNFKGMPARHVKSIDMAVAKDAETRSKRSTP
;
A
#
# COMPACT_ATOMS: atom_id res chain seq x y z
N MET A 1 35.61 20.54 3.67
CA MET A 1 34.39 20.32 4.46
C MET A 1 33.30 21.36 4.19
N LEU A 2 33.57 22.67 4.20
CA LEU A 2 32.54 23.69 3.95
C LEU A 2 31.81 23.50 2.60
N ALA A 3 32.56 23.33 1.51
CA ALA A 3 31.98 23.07 0.18
C ALA A 3 31.14 21.78 0.13
N TYR A 4 31.53 20.73 0.87
CA TYR A 4 30.82 19.46 0.92
C TYR A 4 29.42 19.61 1.53
N PHE A 5 29.33 20.30 2.67
CA PHE A 5 28.06 20.57 3.34
C PHE A 5 27.21 21.60 2.59
N SER A 6 27.82 22.62 1.98
CA SER A 6 27.10 23.55 1.10
C SER A 6 26.46 22.81 -0.08
N ILE A 7 27.14 21.82 -0.66
CA ILE A 7 26.58 20.99 -1.73
C ILE A 7 25.37 20.20 -1.22
N GLY A 8 25.50 19.53 -0.06
CA GLY A 8 24.40 18.76 0.53
C GLY A 8 23.15 19.59 0.83
N LEU A 9 23.34 20.84 1.27
CA LEU A 9 22.25 21.76 1.62
C LEU A 9 21.56 22.37 0.40
N PHE A 10 22.32 22.87 -0.57
CA PHE A 10 21.78 23.70 -1.66
C PHE A 10 21.54 22.96 -2.98
N TYR A 11 22.09 21.76 -3.16
CA TYR A 11 21.98 21.00 -4.41
C TYR A 11 21.19 19.70 -4.18
N LYS A 12 19.93 19.68 -4.60
CA LYS A 12 19.04 18.52 -4.47
C LYS A 12 19.59 17.26 -5.13
N GLU A 13 20.42 17.42 -6.17
CA GLU A 13 21.09 16.33 -6.88
C GLU A 13 22.04 15.54 -5.98
N ALA A 14 22.52 16.13 -4.87
CA ALA A 14 23.31 15.44 -3.87
C ALA A 14 22.58 14.21 -3.30
N ALA A 15 21.25 14.21 -3.25
CA ALA A 15 20.43 13.07 -2.80
C ALA A 15 20.59 11.82 -3.66
N ARG A 16 21.08 11.97 -4.90
CA ARG A 16 21.20 10.90 -5.90
C ARG A 16 22.65 10.47 -6.12
N HIS A 17 23.60 11.20 -5.54
CA HIS A 17 25.01 10.99 -5.81
C HIS A 17 25.67 10.18 -4.67
N PRO A 18 26.27 9.01 -4.96
CA PRO A 18 26.82 8.12 -3.93
C PRO A 18 27.81 8.79 -2.96
N LEU A 19 28.61 9.75 -3.44
CA LEU A 19 29.59 10.46 -2.61
C LEU A 19 29.04 11.69 -1.87
N LEU A 20 27.88 12.22 -2.28
CA LEU A 20 27.33 13.47 -1.71
C LEU A 20 26.08 13.21 -0.85
N VAL A 21 25.51 12.01 -0.94
CA VAL A 21 24.31 11.62 -0.20
C VAL A 21 24.49 11.78 1.31
N SER A 22 25.67 11.51 1.85
CA SER A 22 25.94 11.69 3.29
C SER A 22 26.11 13.16 3.69
N ALA A 23 26.48 14.05 2.76
CA ALA A 23 26.43 15.49 3.00
C ALA A 23 25.00 15.95 3.28
N ARG A 24 24.04 15.37 2.54
CA ARG A 24 22.62 15.69 2.65
C ARG A 24 21.99 15.06 3.89
N MET A 25 22.34 13.80 4.20
CA MET A 25 21.90 13.12 5.42
C MET A 25 22.25 13.90 6.70
N ALA A 26 23.38 14.61 6.71
CA ALA A 26 23.81 15.41 7.87
C ALA A 26 22.85 16.55 8.24
N PHE A 27 21.93 16.94 7.34
CA PHE A 27 20.93 17.97 7.57
C PHE A 27 19.55 17.44 8.00
N LEU A 28 19.39 16.12 8.14
CA LEU A 28 18.16 15.55 8.71
C LEU A 28 18.06 15.91 10.19
N PRO A 29 16.99 16.62 10.64
CA PRO A 29 16.83 16.99 12.06
C PRO A 29 16.63 15.79 12.98
N GLY A 30 16.23 14.66 12.40
CA GLY A 30 15.95 13.41 13.08
C GLY A 30 15.45 12.35 12.09
N GLN A 31 15.26 11.13 12.58
CA GLN A 31 14.75 10.05 11.75
C GLN A 31 13.34 10.35 11.28
N THR A 32 13.12 10.24 9.98
CA THR A 32 11.76 10.29 9.45
C THR A 32 10.94 9.06 9.84
N SER A 33 9.62 9.19 9.73
CA SER A 33 8.65 8.14 9.92
C SER A 33 8.87 7.01 8.93
N HIS A 34 8.37 5.83 9.30
CA HIS A 34 8.43 4.68 8.42
C HIS A 34 7.69 4.88 7.08
N GLY A 35 6.73 5.80 7.03
CA GLY A 35 5.98 6.15 5.81
C GLY A 35 6.84 6.93 4.81
N HIS A 36 7.66 7.87 5.30
CA HIS A 36 8.40 8.80 4.44
C HIS A 36 9.90 8.54 4.34
N TYR A 37 10.44 7.60 5.12
CA TYR A 37 11.87 7.28 5.11
C TYR A 37 12.48 7.12 3.72
N GLN A 38 11.78 6.47 2.80
CA GLN A 38 12.29 6.24 1.46
C GLN A 38 12.58 7.53 0.69
N ILE A 39 11.92 8.64 1.04
CA ILE A 39 12.07 9.95 0.40
C ILE A 39 12.71 11.00 1.33
N GLU A 40 13.29 10.61 2.47
CA GLU A 40 13.78 11.58 3.47
C GLU A 40 14.90 12.48 2.94
N LEU A 41 15.60 12.05 1.88
CA LEU A 41 16.66 12.82 1.23
C LEU A 41 16.12 13.74 0.12
N ALA A 42 14.83 13.66 -0.22
CA ALA A 42 14.18 14.63 -1.07
C ALA A 42 13.52 15.71 -0.20
N CYS A 43 14.33 16.49 0.52
CA CYS A 43 13.83 17.51 1.46
C CYS A 43 12.75 18.41 0.85
N GLU A 44 12.89 18.77 -0.43
CA GLU A 44 11.97 19.63 -1.17
C GLU A 44 10.61 18.99 -1.45
N SER A 45 10.48 17.68 -1.29
CA SER A 45 9.19 16.97 -1.34
C SER A 45 8.27 17.36 -0.18
N CYS A 46 8.85 17.79 0.95
CA CYS A 46 8.11 18.26 2.13
C CYS A 46 8.32 19.77 2.39
N HIS A 47 9.50 20.28 2.06
CA HIS A 47 9.92 21.66 2.26
C HIS A 47 10.08 22.36 0.91
N SER A 48 8.96 22.65 0.26
CA SER A 48 8.91 23.14 -1.13
C SER A 48 9.62 24.49 -1.37
N LYS A 49 9.75 25.33 -0.34
CA LYS A 49 10.48 26.61 -0.38
C LYS A 49 11.27 26.82 0.92
N PRO A 50 12.45 27.47 0.88
CA PRO A 50 13.18 27.86 2.09
C PRO A 50 12.33 28.78 2.98
N PHE A 51 12.33 28.52 4.29
CA PHE A 51 11.58 29.31 5.29
C PHE A 51 10.09 29.46 4.97
N ALA A 52 9.50 28.50 4.25
CA ALA A 52 8.08 28.53 3.95
C ALA A 52 7.24 28.30 5.22
N GLY A 53 6.10 28.97 5.30
CA GLY A 53 5.13 28.80 6.37
C GLY A 53 4.40 27.45 6.30
N PRO A 54 3.56 27.16 7.32
CA PRO A 54 2.77 25.93 7.41
C PRO A 54 1.93 25.63 6.15
N GLU A 55 1.46 26.66 5.44
CA GLU A 55 0.62 26.53 4.24
C GLU A 55 1.37 25.83 3.09
N ALA A 56 2.66 26.13 2.92
CA ALA A 56 3.47 25.50 1.88
C ALA A 56 3.77 24.02 2.19
N ILE A 57 3.87 23.67 3.47
CA ILE A 57 4.02 22.28 3.91
C ILE A 57 2.68 21.55 3.74
N GLN A 58 1.56 22.20 4.09
CA GLN A 58 0.22 21.68 3.88
C GLN A 58 -0.03 21.32 2.40
N GLU A 59 0.34 22.21 1.48
CA GLU A 59 0.25 21.96 0.04
C GLU A 59 1.11 20.76 -0.38
N ALA A 60 2.33 20.64 0.16
CA ALA A 60 3.21 19.51 -0.13
C ALA A 60 2.62 18.17 0.36
N CYS A 61 2.02 18.14 1.55
CA CYS A 61 1.30 16.96 2.06
C CYS A 61 0.11 16.61 1.17
N ALA A 62 -0.74 17.59 0.85
CA ALA A 62 -1.95 17.40 0.05
C ALA A 62 -1.62 16.87 -1.36
N LYS A 63 -0.52 17.33 -1.97
CA LYS A 63 -0.08 16.87 -3.29
C LYS A 63 0.08 15.34 -3.40
N CYS A 64 0.41 14.67 -2.30
CA CYS A 64 0.50 13.21 -2.27
C CYS A 64 -0.76 12.54 -1.66
N HIS A 65 -1.33 13.10 -0.59
CA HIS A 65 -2.34 12.42 0.21
C HIS A 65 -3.79 12.82 -0.09
N GLU A 66 -4.06 13.89 -0.82
CA GLU A 66 -5.42 14.38 -1.04
C GLU A 66 -6.32 13.33 -1.70
N ASN A 67 -5.79 12.60 -2.70
CA ASN A 67 -6.55 11.53 -3.36
C ASN A 67 -6.83 10.36 -2.42
N GLU A 68 -5.87 9.99 -1.58
CA GLU A 68 -6.05 8.93 -0.58
C GLU A 68 -7.14 9.31 0.44
N LEU A 69 -7.17 10.57 0.89
CA LEU A 69 -8.20 11.09 1.79
C LEU A 69 -9.60 11.07 1.14
N LYS A 70 -9.70 11.44 -0.14
CA LYS A 70 -10.95 11.36 -0.90
C LYS A 70 -11.44 9.92 -1.03
N GLU A 71 -10.56 8.99 -1.38
CA GLU A 71 -10.89 7.56 -1.51
C GLU A 71 -11.26 6.91 -0.18
N ALA A 72 -10.60 7.34 0.91
CA ALA A 72 -10.89 6.92 2.27
C ALA A 72 -12.24 7.45 2.79
N ARG A 73 -12.84 8.45 2.12
CA ARG A 73 -13.97 9.23 2.65
C ARG A 73 -13.63 9.76 4.03
N ASP A 74 -12.60 10.61 4.05
CA ASP A 74 -12.04 11.19 5.26
C ASP A 74 -13.12 11.50 6.30
N SER A 75 -12.99 10.92 7.49
CA SER A 75 -13.92 11.09 8.61
C SER A 75 -13.74 12.45 9.29
N HIS A 76 -12.58 13.08 9.09
CA HIS A 76 -12.18 14.37 9.66
C HIS A 76 -11.57 15.29 8.59
N PRO A 77 -12.30 15.59 7.50
CA PRO A 77 -11.81 16.52 6.50
C PRO A 77 -11.76 17.93 7.09
N ALA A 78 -10.87 18.79 6.59
CA ALA A 78 -10.75 20.18 7.03
C ALA A 78 -12.12 20.90 7.04
N SER A 79 -12.98 20.61 6.06
CA SER A 79 -14.31 21.21 5.92
C SER A 79 -15.27 20.90 7.07
N LYS A 80 -15.02 19.85 7.85
CA LYS A 80 -15.81 19.52 9.06
C LYS A 80 -15.61 20.57 10.16
N PHE A 81 -14.50 21.29 10.10
CA PHE A 81 -14.11 22.29 11.08
C PHE A 81 -14.43 23.73 10.65
N ASP A 82 -14.92 23.93 9.42
CA ASP A 82 -15.31 25.26 8.90
C ASP A 82 -16.52 25.86 9.64
N ASP A 83 -17.29 25.04 10.37
CA ASP A 83 -18.39 25.51 11.20
C ASP A 83 -17.84 26.39 12.35
N PRO A 84 -18.29 27.66 12.49
CA PRO A 84 -17.83 28.57 13.54
C PRO A 84 -17.99 28.04 14.97
N ARG A 85 -18.88 27.06 15.20
CA ARG A 85 -19.03 26.39 16.50
C ARG A 85 -17.78 25.61 16.92
N ASN A 86 -16.88 25.31 15.99
CA ASN A 86 -15.60 24.67 16.30
C ASN A 86 -14.51 25.66 16.75
N ALA A 87 -14.76 26.98 16.77
CA ALA A 87 -13.74 27.99 17.08
C ALA A 87 -13.00 27.73 18.40
N GLU A 88 -13.72 27.34 19.48
CA GLU A 88 -13.07 27.02 20.76
C GLU A 88 -12.19 25.76 20.66
N ARG A 89 -12.62 24.74 19.90
CA ARG A 89 -11.85 23.50 19.69
C ARG A 89 -10.60 23.76 18.85
N LEU A 90 -10.73 24.54 17.77
CA LEU A 90 -9.61 24.96 16.93
C LEU A 90 -8.60 25.83 17.69
N GLY A 91 -9.03 26.56 18.71
CA GLY A 91 -8.14 27.25 19.64
C GLY A 91 -7.25 26.33 20.49
N LYS A 92 -7.64 25.05 20.67
CA LYS A 92 -6.84 24.03 21.38
C LYS A 92 -5.89 23.30 20.44
N ILE A 93 -6.39 22.91 19.27
CA ILE A 93 -5.65 22.24 18.21
C ILE A 93 -6.26 22.56 16.85
N ASP A 94 -5.46 23.12 15.94
CA ASP A 94 -5.89 23.37 14.57
C ASP A 94 -5.90 22.08 13.75
N ALA A 95 -7.02 21.37 13.81
CA ALA A 95 -7.26 20.11 13.10
C ALA A 95 -7.40 20.27 11.56
N GLN A 96 -7.34 21.49 11.02
CA GLN A 96 -7.44 21.74 9.57
C GLN A 96 -6.08 21.59 8.87
N ALA A 97 -4.97 21.68 9.61
CA ALA A 97 -3.63 21.53 9.07
C ALA A 97 -3.00 20.18 9.47
N CYS A 98 -2.43 19.48 8.49
CA CYS A 98 -1.79 18.18 8.68
C CYS A 98 -0.66 18.26 9.72
N VAL A 99 0.16 19.31 9.65
CA VAL A 99 1.34 19.49 10.51
C VAL A 99 1.01 19.78 11.98
N THR A 100 -0.24 20.11 12.29
CA THR A 100 -0.69 20.27 13.68
C THR A 100 -0.73 18.92 14.39
N CYS A 101 -1.24 17.90 13.71
CA CYS A 101 -1.37 16.55 14.26
C CYS A 101 -0.18 15.66 13.91
N HIS A 102 0.42 15.86 12.74
CA HIS A 102 1.52 15.06 12.22
C HIS A 102 2.86 15.76 12.41
N ALA A 103 3.76 15.10 13.14
CA ALA A 103 5.14 15.49 13.35
C ALA A 103 6.09 14.52 12.64
N GLU A 104 6.84 15.04 11.67
CA GLU A 104 7.95 14.32 11.04
C GLU A 104 9.26 14.58 11.83
N HIS A 105 10.27 13.71 11.65
CA HIS A 105 11.58 13.79 12.33
C HIS A 105 11.54 13.62 13.87
N LYS A 106 10.40 13.21 14.44
CA LYS A 106 10.21 13.02 15.90
C LYS A 106 9.86 11.57 16.25
N PRO A 107 10.77 10.60 16.05
CA PRO A 107 10.48 9.17 16.27
C PRO A 107 10.15 8.82 17.73
N ARG A 108 10.56 9.66 18.70
CA ARG A 108 10.30 9.43 20.13
C ARG A 108 8.88 9.75 20.57
N THR A 109 8.18 10.61 19.83
CA THR A 109 6.81 11.05 20.18
C THR A 109 5.78 10.47 19.23
N THR A 110 6.19 9.92 18.09
CA THR A 110 5.28 9.37 17.09
C THR A 110 4.90 7.93 17.41
N LEU A 111 3.67 7.58 17.07
CA LEU A 111 3.02 6.33 17.45
C LEU A 111 3.64 5.07 16.82
N ALA A 112 3.36 3.94 17.49
CA ALA A 112 3.49 2.61 16.90
C ALA A 112 2.67 2.52 15.60
N MET A 113 3.00 1.55 14.73
CA MET A 113 2.37 1.38 13.41
C MET A 113 2.65 2.51 12.40
N GLY A 114 3.63 3.37 12.68
CA GLY A 114 4.27 4.23 11.68
C GLY A 114 3.44 5.41 11.21
N VAL A 115 2.50 5.89 12.03
CA VAL A 115 1.85 7.18 11.83
C VAL A 115 2.70 8.28 12.45
N THR A 116 2.72 9.46 11.84
CA THR A 116 3.48 10.63 12.30
C THR A 116 2.79 11.38 13.44
N GLN A 117 1.84 10.79 14.15
CA GLN A 117 1.06 11.49 15.18
C GLN A 117 1.54 11.15 16.60
N PRO A 118 1.51 12.10 17.55
CA PRO A 118 1.60 11.82 18.98
C PRO A 118 0.46 10.94 19.50
N GLN A 119 0.71 10.19 20.58
CA GLN A 119 -0.26 9.24 21.15
C GLN A 119 -1.47 9.92 21.80
N ASP A 120 -1.31 11.15 22.26
CA ASP A 120 -2.32 11.96 22.95
C ASP A 120 -3.11 12.87 22.01
N VAL A 121 -2.88 12.82 20.69
CA VAL A 121 -3.48 13.78 19.74
C VAL A 121 -5.01 13.81 19.82
N CYS A 122 -5.66 12.65 20.01
CA CYS A 122 -7.11 12.55 20.11
C CYS A 122 -7.63 13.22 21.39
N TYR A 123 -6.86 13.19 22.48
CA TYR A 123 -7.26 13.71 23.78
C TYR A 123 -7.38 15.24 23.79
N HIS A 124 -6.68 15.95 22.90
CA HIS A 124 -6.84 17.41 22.77
C HIS A 124 -8.27 17.84 22.41
N CYS A 125 -9.04 16.97 21.76
CA CYS A 125 -10.46 17.18 21.43
C CYS A 125 -11.41 16.28 22.23
N HIS A 126 -11.01 15.04 22.57
CA HIS A 126 -11.84 14.02 23.20
C HIS A 126 -11.48 13.80 24.67
N ALA A 127 -11.47 14.86 25.49
CA ALA A 127 -11.19 14.78 26.92
C ALA A 127 -12.40 15.09 27.82
N GLY A 128 -13.46 15.69 27.27
CA GLY A 128 -14.63 16.09 28.03
C GLY A 128 -15.70 14.99 28.10
N PRO A 129 -16.57 15.03 29.12
CA PRO A 129 -17.67 14.07 29.29
C PRO A 129 -18.73 14.17 28.19
N ASP A 130 -18.82 15.31 27.50
CA ASP A 130 -19.72 15.50 26.35
C ASP A 130 -19.12 14.92 25.06
N GLU A 131 -17.79 14.79 24.98
CA GLU A 131 -17.06 14.25 23.83
C GLU A 131 -16.69 12.77 23.97
N MET A 132 -16.48 12.27 25.19
CA MET A 132 -16.24 10.87 25.48
C MET A 132 -17.49 10.23 26.09
N PRO A 133 -18.16 9.32 25.38
CA PRO A 133 -19.32 8.66 25.93
C PRO A 133 -18.93 7.79 27.14
N SER A 134 -19.91 7.50 28.00
CA SER A 134 -19.68 6.79 29.28
C SER A 134 -19.11 5.38 29.13
N ASP A 135 -19.31 4.76 27.97
CA ASP A 135 -18.73 3.46 27.60
C ASP A 135 -17.22 3.54 27.26
N HIS A 136 -16.66 4.74 27.12
CA HIS A 136 -15.22 4.97 26.90
C HIS A 136 -14.43 5.26 28.17
N LYS A 137 -15.09 5.44 29.33
CA LYS A 137 -14.49 5.95 30.58
C LYS A 137 -13.34 5.11 31.15
N ASP A 138 -13.34 3.80 30.88
CA ASP A 138 -12.38 2.85 31.45
C ASP A 138 -11.20 2.57 30.50
N PHE A 139 -11.20 3.15 29.29
CA PHE A 139 -10.07 3.04 28.37
C PHE A 139 -8.95 3.99 28.75
N LYS A 140 -7.72 3.54 28.56
CA LYS A 140 -6.55 4.40 28.68
C LYS A 140 -6.54 5.39 27.52
N PHE A 141 -6.09 6.62 27.78
CA PHE A 141 -5.93 7.67 26.76
C PHE A 141 -5.09 7.20 25.56
N ASP A 142 -4.19 6.25 25.81
CA ASP A 142 -3.16 5.78 24.90
C ASP A 142 -3.62 4.58 24.04
N SER A 143 -4.89 4.16 24.19
CA SER A 143 -5.48 2.96 23.57
C SER A 143 -6.45 3.22 22.42
N CYS A 144 -6.76 4.49 22.13
CA CYS A 144 -7.75 4.87 21.10
C CYS A 144 -7.36 4.44 19.68
N THR A 145 -6.05 4.33 19.41
CA THR A 145 -5.48 3.94 18.11
C THR A 145 -5.12 2.45 18.03
N ALA A 146 -5.55 1.65 19.00
CA ALA A 146 -5.43 0.20 18.90
C ALA A 146 -6.26 -0.31 17.71
N ALA A 147 -5.74 -1.33 17.01
CA ALA A 147 -6.41 -1.92 15.86
C ALA A 147 -7.84 -2.31 16.22
N GLY A 148 -8.82 -1.79 15.49
CA GLY A 148 -10.24 -2.04 15.72
C GLY A 148 -10.98 -1.01 16.56
N CYS A 149 -10.32 0.01 17.09
CA CYS A 149 -10.98 1.09 17.84
C CYS A 149 -11.38 2.25 16.92
N HIS A 150 -10.50 3.24 16.76
CA HIS A 150 -10.75 4.41 15.92
C HIS A 150 -9.53 4.82 15.10
N ASN A 151 -9.82 5.33 13.91
CA ASN A 151 -8.86 6.02 13.06
C ASN A 151 -9.25 7.48 12.89
N TYR A 152 -8.28 8.34 12.60
CA TYR A 152 -8.61 9.72 12.29
C TYR A 152 -9.27 9.82 10.90
N HIS A 153 -8.59 9.37 9.84
CA HIS A 153 -9.11 9.56 8.48
C HIS A 153 -10.06 8.44 8.00
N ASP A 154 -9.72 7.17 8.19
CA ASP A 154 -10.48 6.03 7.64
C ASP A 154 -11.11 5.15 8.73
N ASN A 155 -12.39 5.41 9.04
CA ASN A 155 -13.18 4.60 9.97
C ASN A 155 -14.13 3.64 9.26
N ARG A 156 -13.99 3.38 7.95
CA ARG A 156 -15.01 2.63 7.19
C ARG A 156 -15.22 1.20 7.68
N ALA A 157 -14.25 0.62 8.38
CA ALA A 157 -14.36 -0.70 9.00
C ALA A 157 -14.85 -0.64 10.46
N LEU A 158 -14.92 0.55 11.05
CA LEU A 158 -15.07 0.82 12.48
C LEU A 158 -16.30 1.68 12.79
N TYR A 159 -17.03 2.16 11.77
CA TYR A 159 -18.32 2.80 11.98
C TYR A 159 -19.31 1.81 12.62
N GLU A 160 -20.15 2.33 13.52
CA GLU A 160 -21.10 1.55 14.31
C GLU A 160 -22.03 0.69 13.43
N ASP A 161 -22.51 1.22 12.31
CA ASP A 161 -23.35 0.49 11.36
C ASP A 161 -22.61 -0.68 10.71
N PHE A 162 -21.34 -0.50 10.37
CA PHE A 162 -20.48 -1.55 9.84
C PHE A 162 -20.20 -2.62 10.91
N LEU A 163 -19.89 -2.22 12.14
CA LEU A 163 -19.67 -3.13 13.26
C LEU A 163 -20.92 -3.99 13.52
N LEU A 164 -22.10 -3.37 13.60
CA LEU A 164 -23.38 -4.05 13.80
C LEU A 164 -23.70 -5.02 12.66
N LYS A 165 -23.52 -4.58 11.41
CA LYS A 165 -23.74 -5.41 10.22
C LYS A 165 -22.88 -6.69 10.23
N HIS A 166 -21.70 -6.61 10.83
CA HIS A 166 -20.73 -7.71 10.85
C HIS A 166 -20.61 -8.41 12.21
N ALA A 167 -21.50 -8.13 13.17
CA ALA A 167 -21.40 -8.61 14.54
C ALA A 167 -21.49 -10.14 14.69
N GLN A 168 -22.18 -10.81 13.76
CA GLN A 168 -22.37 -12.27 13.76
C GLN A 168 -21.34 -13.03 12.91
N GLY A 169 -20.26 -12.36 12.49
CA GLY A 169 -19.22 -12.98 11.67
C GLY A 169 -18.44 -14.06 12.43
N GLY A 170 -18.40 -15.28 11.88
CA GLY A 170 -17.62 -16.38 12.43
C GLY A 170 -16.11 -16.21 12.21
N LYS A 171 -15.33 -17.17 12.71
CA LYS A 171 -13.87 -17.23 12.47
C LYS A 171 -13.55 -17.36 10.98
N LEU A 172 -14.37 -18.09 10.24
CA LEU A 172 -14.25 -18.28 8.80
C LEU A 172 -15.61 -18.02 8.16
N ASN A 173 -15.63 -17.31 7.03
CA ASN A 173 -16.83 -17.07 6.25
C ASN A 173 -17.24 -18.33 5.48
N GLU A 174 -18.50 -18.40 5.06
CA GLU A 174 -19.01 -19.51 4.24
C GLU A 174 -18.28 -19.65 2.90
N LYS A 175 -17.83 -18.53 2.32
CA LYS A 175 -17.08 -18.48 1.06
C LYS A 175 -15.77 -17.72 1.28
N PRO A 176 -14.74 -18.38 1.84
CA PRO A 176 -13.51 -17.72 2.22
C PRO A 176 -12.56 -17.62 1.02
N LEU A 177 -12.92 -16.78 0.04
CA LEU A 177 -12.20 -16.63 -1.22
C LEU A 177 -11.83 -15.17 -1.46
N LEU A 178 -10.58 -14.94 -1.81
CA LEU A 178 -10.10 -13.65 -2.28
C LEU A 178 -10.70 -13.30 -3.65
N PRO A 179 -10.94 -12.01 -3.93
CA PRO A 179 -11.42 -11.54 -5.23
C PRO A 179 -10.55 -12.02 -6.39
N GLN A 180 -11.16 -12.45 -7.49
CA GLN A 180 -10.45 -12.88 -8.69
C GLN A 180 -10.28 -11.73 -9.68
N ARG A 181 -9.18 -11.75 -10.45
CA ARG A 181 -8.94 -10.77 -11.52
C ARG A 181 -9.92 -11.02 -12.66
N ASP A 182 -10.48 -9.95 -13.21
CA ASP A 182 -11.52 -9.98 -14.24
C ASP A 182 -11.08 -9.34 -15.56
N PHE A 183 -9.83 -8.85 -15.65
CA PHE A 183 -9.37 -8.06 -16.81
C PHE A 183 -9.48 -8.77 -18.16
N ALA A 184 -9.20 -10.08 -18.22
CA ALA A 184 -9.28 -10.84 -19.47
C ALA A 184 -10.71 -10.91 -20.05
N VAL A 185 -11.72 -10.78 -19.19
CA VAL A 185 -13.12 -10.66 -19.60
C VAL A 185 -13.41 -9.21 -19.98
N ALA A 186 -13.06 -8.26 -19.10
CA ALA A 186 -13.31 -6.84 -19.31
C ALA A 186 -12.72 -6.30 -20.62
N VAL A 187 -11.50 -6.72 -20.99
CA VAL A 187 -10.81 -6.22 -22.18
C VAL A 187 -11.53 -6.56 -23.49
N ARG A 188 -12.30 -7.64 -23.54
CA ARG A 188 -13.08 -8.03 -24.73
C ARG A 188 -14.26 -7.12 -24.98
N GLU A 189 -14.70 -6.40 -23.94
CA GLU A 189 -15.84 -5.48 -23.96
C GLU A 189 -15.39 -4.03 -24.13
N MET A 190 -14.08 -3.76 -24.10
CA MET A 190 -13.51 -2.42 -24.25
C MET A 190 -13.51 -1.96 -25.71
N SER A 191 -14.37 -0.99 -26.03
CA SER A 191 -14.50 -0.40 -27.36
C SER A 191 -13.21 0.24 -27.89
N GLY A 192 -12.31 0.68 -26.99
CA GLY A 192 -11.05 1.36 -27.31
C GLY A 192 -9.81 0.47 -27.35
N TYR A 193 -9.95 -0.84 -27.14
CA TYR A 193 -8.79 -1.73 -27.08
C TYR A 193 -8.14 -1.89 -28.48
N PRO A 194 -6.81 -1.71 -28.61
CA PRO A 194 -6.12 -1.74 -29.91
C PRO A 194 -5.89 -3.19 -30.39
N ALA A 195 -6.97 -3.93 -30.67
CA ALA A 195 -6.95 -5.33 -31.06
C ALA A 195 -6.12 -5.62 -32.33
N ALA A 196 -5.98 -4.62 -33.22
CA ALA A 196 -5.12 -4.72 -34.40
C ALA A 196 -3.62 -4.82 -34.03
N LYS A 197 -3.22 -4.18 -32.92
CA LYS A 197 -1.84 -4.21 -32.42
C LYS A 197 -1.61 -5.37 -31.46
N TYR A 198 -2.60 -5.67 -30.61
CA TYR A 198 -2.54 -6.74 -29.62
C TYR A 198 -3.74 -7.67 -29.80
N PRO A 199 -3.65 -8.71 -30.65
CA PRO A 199 -4.79 -9.56 -30.93
C PRO A 199 -5.16 -10.44 -29.72
N PHE A 200 -6.45 -10.72 -29.54
CA PHE A 200 -6.97 -11.61 -28.49
C PHE A 200 -6.70 -13.10 -28.75
N ARG A 201 -5.45 -13.44 -29.09
CA ARG A 201 -5.01 -14.81 -29.32
C ARG A 201 -3.58 -15.00 -28.85
N THR A 202 -3.23 -16.26 -28.64
CA THR A 202 -1.85 -16.64 -28.32
C THR A 202 -0.96 -16.49 -29.55
N LEU A 203 0.22 -15.89 -29.35
CA LEU A 203 1.29 -15.82 -30.33
C LEU A 203 2.17 -17.09 -30.28
N SER A 204 2.61 -17.54 -31.44
CA SER A 204 3.55 -18.65 -31.59
C SER A 204 5.02 -18.17 -31.66
N ALA A 205 5.97 -19.11 -31.56
CA ALA A 205 7.39 -18.81 -31.65
C ALA A 205 7.77 -18.15 -33.00
N ALA A 206 7.13 -18.58 -34.09
CA ALA A 206 7.37 -18.05 -35.43
C ALA A 206 6.92 -16.59 -35.59
N GLU A 207 5.94 -16.16 -34.78
CA GLU A 207 5.35 -14.82 -34.87
C GLU A 207 6.12 -13.77 -34.08
N GLN A 208 7.20 -14.14 -33.36
CA GLN A 208 8.04 -13.17 -32.66
C GLN A 208 8.58 -12.10 -33.61
N ASP A 209 8.47 -10.84 -33.20
CA ASP A 209 8.77 -9.67 -34.05
C ASP A 209 10.05 -8.90 -33.62
N ALA A 210 10.83 -9.45 -32.69
CA ALA A 210 12.13 -8.88 -32.37
C ALA A 210 13.05 -8.85 -33.63
N PRO A 211 13.78 -7.74 -33.86
CA PRO A 211 14.72 -7.62 -34.97
C PRO A 211 15.74 -8.76 -35.02
N HIS A 212 16.33 -8.97 -36.20
CA HIS A 212 17.40 -9.96 -36.37
C HIS A 212 18.54 -9.71 -35.36
N GLY A 213 18.96 -10.76 -34.66
CA GLY A 213 19.97 -10.68 -33.58
C GLY A 213 19.46 -10.17 -32.22
N LYS A 214 18.17 -9.81 -32.08
CA LYS A 214 17.57 -9.29 -30.84
C LYS A 214 16.58 -10.22 -30.15
N ARG A 215 16.37 -11.43 -30.68
CA ARG A 215 15.44 -12.44 -30.12
C ARG A 215 15.91 -13.06 -28.79
N GLY A 216 17.15 -12.84 -28.37
CA GLY A 216 17.72 -13.48 -27.19
C GLY A 216 17.87 -15.00 -27.33
N SER A 217 18.08 -15.69 -26.22
CA SER A 217 18.26 -17.15 -26.18
C SER A 217 16.95 -17.91 -26.39
N MET A 218 17.03 -19.19 -26.77
CA MET A 218 15.84 -20.07 -26.85
C MET A 218 15.09 -20.16 -25.52
N ALA A 219 15.80 -20.12 -24.39
CA ALA A 219 15.18 -20.12 -23.07
C ALA A 219 14.38 -18.84 -22.81
N LEU A 220 14.91 -17.66 -23.19
CA LEU A 220 14.18 -16.39 -23.08
C LEU A 220 12.92 -16.37 -23.94
N GLN A 221 13.03 -16.91 -25.16
CA GLN A 221 11.89 -17.04 -26.07
C GLN A 221 10.81 -17.98 -25.51
N ALA A 222 11.22 -19.11 -24.91
CA ALA A 222 10.32 -20.02 -24.23
C ALA A 222 9.66 -19.38 -23.00
N ASP A 223 10.42 -18.60 -22.22
CA ASP A 223 9.90 -17.81 -21.10
C ASP A 223 8.79 -16.86 -21.57
N TRP A 224 9.05 -16.07 -22.62
CA TRP A 224 8.07 -15.15 -23.20
C TRP A 224 6.82 -15.89 -23.71
N LEU A 225 6.97 -17.00 -24.43
CA LEU A 225 5.84 -17.82 -24.91
C LEU A 225 4.93 -18.32 -23.78
N GLY A 226 5.50 -18.56 -22.59
CA GLY A 226 4.75 -18.97 -21.40
C GLY A 226 3.96 -17.84 -20.72
N THR A 227 4.13 -16.58 -21.14
CA THR A 227 3.55 -15.41 -20.44
C THR A 227 2.08 -15.19 -20.75
N ALA A 228 1.41 -14.44 -19.88
CA ALA A 228 0.10 -13.85 -20.20
C ALA A 228 0.20 -12.83 -21.35
N HIS A 229 1.34 -12.17 -21.52
CA HIS A 229 1.59 -11.21 -22.61
C HIS A 229 1.51 -11.89 -23.98
N ALA A 230 2.25 -12.98 -24.19
CA ALA A 230 2.20 -13.75 -25.45
C ALA A 230 0.81 -14.34 -25.70
N ARG A 231 0.10 -14.78 -24.64
CA ARG A 231 -1.30 -15.23 -24.74
C ARG A 231 -2.29 -14.12 -25.12
N ALA A 232 -1.94 -12.87 -24.85
CA ALA A 232 -2.74 -11.68 -25.11
C ALA A 232 -2.25 -10.88 -26.34
N GLY A 233 -1.45 -11.50 -27.22
CA GLY A 233 -1.01 -10.83 -28.45
C GLY A 233 0.11 -9.81 -28.28
N VAL A 234 0.73 -9.71 -27.11
CA VAL A 234 1.83 -8.76 -26.86
C VAL A 234 3.16 -9.39 -27.28
N ASN A 235 3.75 -8.83 -28.33
CA ASN A 235 5.01 -9.28 -28.92
C ASN A 235 6.22 -8.48 -28.41
N CYS A 236 7.43 -8.82 -28.86
CA CYS A 236 8.67 -8.20 -28.40
C CYS A 236 8.69 -6.68 -28.63
N THR A 237 8.24 -6.21 -29.79
CA THR A 237 8.13 -4.76 -30.08
C THR A 237 7.10 -4.06 -29.18
N GLY A 238 6.14 -4.78 -28.61
CA GLY A 238 5.18 -4.23 -27.65
C GLY A 238 5.85 -3.60 -26.42
N CYS A 239 7.04 -4.09 -26.04
CA CYS A 239 7.81 -3.57 -24.90
C CYS A 239 9.11 -2.88 -25.34
N HIS A 240 9.82 -3.44 -26.32
CA HIS A 240 11.17 -3.01 -26.68
C HIS A 240 11.22 -1.90 -27.73
N ALA A 241 10.12 -1.65 -28.44
CA ALA A 241 10.07 -0.64 -29.49
C ALA A 241 9.39 0.65 -29.00
N SER A 242 10.05 1.80 -29.19
CA SER A 242 9.46 3.12 -29.00
C SER A 242 9.42 3.89 -30.31
N LYS A 243 8.46 4.82 -30.45
CA LYS A 243 8.40 5.71 -31.60
C LYS A 243 9.34 6.90 -31.38
N GLY A 244 10.28 7.10 -32.29
CA GLY A 244 11.09 8.30 -32.39
C GLY A 244 10.25 9.50 -32.82
N LYS A 245 10.77 10.72 -32.57
CA LYS A 245 10.12 11.98 -32.97
C LYS A 245 9.96 12.13 -34.49
N ASP A 246 10.77 11.41 -35.25
CA ASP A 246 10.77 11.31 -36.71
C ASP A 246 9.84 10.21 -37.25
N GLY A 247 9.10 9.52 -36.38
CA GLY A 247 8.26 8.38 -36.74
C GLY A 247 9.01 7.06 -36.91
N SER A 248 10.33 7.04 -36.74
CA SER A 248 11.12 5.80 -36.76
C SER A 248 10.82 4.93 -35.53
N THR A 249 10.99 3.61 -35.66
CA THR A 249 10.87 2.69 -34.52
C THR A 249 12.26 2.43 -33.95
N LYS A 250 12.48 2.82 -32.69
CA LYS A 250 13.74 2.61 -31.98
C LYS A 250 13.63 1.42 -31.04
N TRP A 251 14.52 0.45 -31.21
CA TRP A 251 14.64 -0.71 -30.32
C TRP A 251 15.49 -0.36 -29.09
N SER A 252 15.08 -0.83 -27.91
CA SER A 252 15.87 -0.82 -26.68
C SER A 252 16.03 -2.23 -26.15
N ASP A 253 17.26 -2.65 -25.85
CA ASP A 253 17.52 -3.94 -25.18
C ASP A 253 17.05 -3.93 -23.72
N HIS A 254 16.99 -2.74 -23.11
CA HIS A 254 16.50 -2.51 -21.76
C HIS A 254 15.37 -1.48 -21.81
N PRO A 255 14.13 -1.91 -22.04
CA PRO A 255 13.00 -1.00 -22.02
C PRO A 255 12.83 -0.43 -20.61
N GLY A 256 12.64 0.88 -20.50
CA GLY A 256 12.60 1.56 -19.21
C GLY A 256 11.42 1.09 -18.36
N SER A 257 11.65 0.82 -17.08
CA SER A 257 10.60 0.56 -16.08
C SER A 257 10.37 1.82 -15.24
N PRO A 258 9.13 2.29 -15.01
CA PRO A 258 7.83 1.70 -15.39
C PRO A 258 7.32 2.09 -16.78
N ALA A 259 8.02 2.97 -17.51
CA ALA A 259 7.51 3.58 -18.75
C ALA A 259 7.07 2.58 -19.85
N ALA A 260 7.75 1.44 -19.96
CA ALA A 260 7.38 0.37 -20.90
C ALA A 260 6.11 -0.40 -20.51
N CYS A 261 5.72 -0.34 -19.24
CA CYS A 261 4.56 -1.04 -18.69
C CYS A 261 3.33 -0.12 -18.61
N GLU A 262 3.55 1.16 -18.32
CA GLU A 262 2.51 2.16 -18.01
C GLU A 262 1.41 2.25 -19.07
N GLY A 263 1.75 2.07 -20.35
CA GLY A 263 0.78 2.11 -21.44
C GLY A 263 -0.32 1.04 -21.38
N CYS A 264 -0.11 -0.06 -20.64
CA CYS A 264 -1.13 -1.11 -20.40
C CYS A 264 -1.42 -1.31 -18.89
N HIS A 265 -0.51 -0.87 -18.03
CA HIS A 265 -0.53 -1.08 -16.58
C HIS A 265 -0.47 0.24 -15.82
N ALA A 266 -1.22 1.25 -16.27
CA ALA A 266 -1.19 2.60 -15.69
C ALA A 266 -1.57 2.61 -14.21
N ALA A 267 -2.59 1.83 -13.82
CA ALA A 267 -3.03 1.72 -12.43
C ALA A 267 -1.94 1.08 -11.55
N GLU A 268 -1.32 0.00 -12.00
CA GLU A 268 -0.23 -0.67 -11.29
C GLU A 268 1.03 0.19 -11.22
N ALA A 269 1.38 0.89 -12.30
CA ALA A 269 2.52 1.83 -12.33
C ALA A 269 2.31 2.99 -11.36
N LYS A 270 1.12 3.60 -11.36
CA LYS A 270 0.73 4.64 -10.40
C LYS A 270 0.80 4.12 -8.96
N GLY A 271 0.24 2.93 -8.71
CA GLY A 271 0.27 2.31 -7.38
C GLY A 271 1.69 2.02 -6.90
N PHE A 272 2.55 1.46 -7.76
CA PHE A 272 3.94 1.19 -7.44
C PHE A 272 4.71 2.47 -7.07
N LEU A 273 4.54 3.54 -7.86
CA LEU A 273 5.16 4.83 -7.62
C LEU A 273 4.63 5.54 -6.36
N ALA A 274 3.41 5.24 -5.92
CA ALA A 274 2.88 5.73 -4.63
C ALA A 274 3.33 4.87 -3.43
N GLY A 275 3.65 3.60 -3.67
CA GLY A 275 4.11 2.65 -2.66
C GLY A 275 5.56 2.86 -2.23
N LYS A 276 5.93 2.31 -1.06
CA LYS A 276 7.31 2.38 -0.53
C LYS A 276 8.38 1.86 -1.49
N HIS A 277 8.00 0.93 -2.36
CA HIS A 277 8.92 0.29 -3.30
C HIS A 277 9.23 1.17 -4.52
N GLY A 278 8.35 2.09 -4.90
CA GLY A 278 8.53 2.97 -6.06
C GLY A 278 8.56 4.47 -5.73
N MET A 279 8.20 4.89 -4.52
CA MET A 279 8.10 6.32 -4.16
C MET A 279 9.41 7.09 -4.30
N ARG A 280 10.56 6.41 -4.19
CA ARG A 280 11.86 7.02 -4.50
C ARG A 280 11.92 7.52 -5.94
N LEU A 281 11.50 6.68 -6.88
CA LEU A 281 11.49 7.00 -8.31
C LEU A 281 10.51 8.13 -8.60
N ALA A 282 9.36 8.17 -7.91
CA ALA A 282 8.40 9.26 -8.03
C ALA A 282 8.99 10.63 -7.61
N GLN A 283 9.94 10.64 -6.67
CA GLN A 283 10.69 11.84 -6.27
C GLN A 283 12.01 12.03 -7.06
N GLY A 284 12.22 11.20 -8.09
CA GLY A 284 13.42 11.18 -8.93
C GLY A 284 14.69 10.70 -8.22
N LEU A 285 14.58 10.10 -7.04
CA LEU A 285 15.71 9.45 -6.37
C LEU A 285 16.09 8.14 -7.08
N THR A 286 17.23 7.56 -6.71
CA THR A 286 17.63 6.23 -7.17
C THR A 286 16.62 5.16 -6.73
N PRO A 287 16.50 4.03 -7.46
CA PRO A 287 15.71 2.89 -7.01
C PRO A 287 16.03 2.50 -5.56
N MET A 288 15.04 2.00 -4.84
CA MET A 288 15.27 1.43 -3.51
C MET A 288 16.12 0.16 -3.65
N THR A 289 17.03 -0.05 -2.71
CA THR A 289 17.67 -1.35 -2.50
C THR A 289 17.30 -1.93 -1.13
N PRO A 290 17.34 -3.27 -0.92
CA PRO A 290 17.18 -3.86 0.40
C PRO A 290 18.20 -3.36 1.43
N GLY A 291 19.38 -2.93 1.00
CA GLY A 291 20.40 -2.31 1.88
C GLY A 291 19.95 -0.98 2.49
N ASP A 292 19.01 -0.28 1.83
CA ASP A 292 18.40 0.95 2.33
C ASP A 292 17.21 0.68 3.27
N ALA A 293 16.93 -0.57 3.67
CA ALA A 293 15.76 -0.87 4.48
C ALA A 293 16.06 -0.78 5.99
N ARG A 294 15.06 -0.31 6.76
CA ARG A 294 15.06 -0.37 8.24
C ARG A 294 14.48 -1.68 8.80
N LEU A 295 14.21 -2.66 7.94
CA LEU A 295 13.72 -3.99 8.32
C LEU A 295 14.84 -5.02 8.09
N PRO A 296 14.80 -6.17 8.79
CA PRO A 296 15.69 -7.28 8.45
C PRO A 296 15.51 -7.71 6.99
N MET A 297 16.59 -7.64 6.22
CA MET A 297 16.66 -8.02 4.81
C MET A 297 17.80 -9.01 4.60
N LYS A 298 17.70 -9.79 3.53
CA LYS A 298 18.76 -10.70 3.11
C LYS A 298 19.95 -9.92 2.57
N GLU A 299 21.12 -10.16 3.15
CA GLU A 299 22.37 -9.51 2.76
C GLU A 299 22.72 -9.71 1.28
N ALA A 300 22.48 -10.92 0.75
CA ALA A 300 22.71 -11.24 -0.65
C ALA A 300 21.90 -10.35 -1.64
N ALA A 301 20.77 -9.80 -1.19
CA ALA A 301 19.92 -8.92 -1.98
C ALA A 301 20.21 -7.43 -1.75
N ALA A 302 21.15 -7.07 -0.86
CA ALA A 302 21.34 -5.69 -0.38
C ALA A 302 21.54 -4.65 -1.48
N HIS A 303 22.13 -5.03 -2.61
CA HIS A 303 22.45 -4.16 -3.74
C HIS A 303 21.44 -4.27 -4.91
N THR A 304 20.40 -5.08 -4.77
CA THR A 304 19.42 -5.29 -5.83
C THR A 304 18.51 -4.07 -5.95
N GLU A 305 18.54 -3.40 -7.09
CA GLU A 305 17.63 -2.29 -7.38
C GLU A 305 16.20 -2.79 -7.60
N LEU A 306 15.24 -2.11 -6.96
CA LEU A 306 13.85 -2.47 -7.00
C LEU A 306 13.10 -1.74 -8.13
N GLY A 307 12.38 -2.50 -8.95
CA GLY A 307 11.54 -2.03 -10.06
C GLY A 307 10.45 -3.05 -10.41
N CYS A 308 9.74 -2.84 -11.53
CA CYS A 308 8.61 -3.69 -11.91
C CYS A 308 9.03 -5.16 -12.14
N THR A 309 10.25 -5.43 -12.59
CA THR A 309 10.75 -6.79 -12.84
C THR A 309 11.41 -7.45 -11.63
N SER A 310 11.48 -6.78 -10.48
CA SER A 310 12.07 -7.36 -9.27
C SER A 310 11.15 -8.37 -8.60
N CYS A 311 9.82 -8.19 -8.72
CA CYS A 311 8.84 -9.13 -8.16
C CYS A 311 8.43 -10.20 -9.17
N HIS A 312 8.07 -9.82 -10.39
CA HIS A 312 7.74 -10.74 -11.49
C HIS A 312 8.73 -10.53 -12.64
N SER A 313 9.82 -11.31 -12.61
CA SER A 313 10.96 -11.10 -13.50
C SER A 313 10.63 -11.27 -14.98
N ALA A 314 11.20 -10.38 -15.80
CA ALA A 314 11.23 -10.57 -17.23
C ALA A 314 12.12 -11.79 -17.56
N HIS A 315 11.79 -12.63 -18.55
CA HIS A 315 10.66 -12.53 -19.48
C HIS A 315 9.51 -13.48 -19.14
N ARG A 316 9.41 -13.98 -17.90
CA ARG A 316 8.33 -14.89 -17.47
C ARG A 316 7.11 -14.17 -16.91
N PHE A 317 7.33 -13.02 -16.24
CA PHE A 317 6.29 -12.23 -15.57
C PHE A 317 5.35 -13.09 -14.70
N ASP A 318 5.92 -14.07 -13.98
CA ASP A 318 5.14 -15.03 -13.22
C ASP A 318 4.59 -14.43 -11.92
N ALA A 319 3.29 -14.18 -11.92
CA ALA A 319 2.57 -13.65 -10.76
C ALA A 319 2.56 -14.62 -9.56
N ARG A 320 2.75 -15.94 -9.76
CA ARG A 320 2.81 -16.90 -8.65
C ARG A 320 4.11 -16.76 -7.88
N THR A 321 5.24 -16.68 -8.58
CA THR A 321 6.55 -16.37 -7.99
C THR A 321 6.52 -15.01 -7.28
N ALA A 322 5.96 -13.98 -7.93
CA ALA A 322 5.84 -12.64 -7.35
C ALA A 322 4.96 -12.58 -6.08
N ALA A 323 4.03 -13.52 -5.93
CA ALA A 323 3.11 -13.52 -4.79
C ALA A 323 3.77 -13.94 -3.47
N VAL A 324 4.88 -14.68 -3.52
CA VAL A 324 5.55 -15.25 -2.33
C VAL A 324 7.07 -15.17 -2.45
N GLU A 325 7.66 -15.91 -3.39
CA GLU A 325 9.10 -16.19 -3.37
C GLU A 325 9.92 -14.93 -3.63
N SER A 326 9.45 -14.00 -4.47
CA SER A 326 10.14 -12.74 -4.71
C SER A 326 10.09 -11.78 -3.52
N CYS A 327 9.07 -11.88 -2.66
CA CYS A 327 9.07 -11.14 -1.40
C CYS A 327 10.15 -11.71 -0.48
N MET A 328 10.16 -13.05 -0.35
CA MET A 328 11.10 -13.79 0.50
C MET A 328 12.53 -13.81 -0.04
N SER A 329 12.80 -13.39 -1.28
CA SER A 329 14.17 -13.23 -1.78
C SER A 329 14.88 -12.01 -1.21
N CYS A 330 14.13 -11.03 -0.67
CA CYS A 330 14.66 -9.82 -0.05
C CYS A 330 14.33 -9.74 1.45
N HIS A 331 13.09 -9.99 1.84
CA HIS A 331 12.63 -9.87 3.22
C HIS A 331 13.10 -11.05 4.09
N ASP A 332 13.61 -10.74 5.27
CA ASP A 332 14.17 -11.72 6.21
C ASP A 332 13.71 -11.51 7.67
N ASP A 333 12.63 -10.76 7.85
CA ASP A 333 12.06 -10.50 9.16
C ASP A 333 11.29 -11.73 9.71
N LYS A 334 11.07 -11.74 11.03
CA LYS A 334 10.39 -12.83 11.75
C LYS A 334 9.03 -13.20 11.14
N HIS A 335 8.24 -12.21 10.72
CA HIS A 335 6.92 -12.43 10.14
C HIS A 335 7.04 -13.10 8.77
N THR A 336 7.96 -12.64 7.92
CA THR A 336 8.23 -13.24 6.62
C THR A 336 8.71 -14.68 6.76
N LEU A 337 9.66 -14.94 7.67
CA LEU A 337 10.19 -16.30 7.91
C LEU A 337 9.14 -17.28 8.45
N ALA A 338 8.15 -16.79 9.19
CA ALA A 338 7.08 -17.62 9.73
C ALA A 338 6.04 -18.07 8.66
N TYR A 339 5.94 -17.37 7.54
CA TYR A 339 4.89 -17.58 6.51
C TYR A 339 4.79 -19.03 6.04
N LYS A 340 5.91 -19.68 5.69
CA LYS A 340 5.88 -21.07 5.18
C LYS A 340 5.38 -22.11 6.19
N SER A 341 5.24 -21.72 7.47
CA SER A 341 4.67 -22.56 8.52
C SER A 341 3.22 -22.21 8.90
N SER A 342 2.60 -21.25 8.20
CA SER A 342 1.27 -20.74 8.51
C SER A 342 0.15 -21.53 7.79
N PRO A 343 -1.09 -21.50 8.32
CA PRO A 343 -2.24 -22.07 7.63
C PRO A 343 -2.50 -21.44 6.25
N HIS A 344 -2.18 -20.15 6.10
CA HIS A 344 -2.30 -19.42 4.84
C HIS A 344 -1.41 -20.00 3.74
N TYR A 345 -0.16 -20.33 4.06
CA TYR A 345 0.72 -20.99 3.10
C TYR A 345 0.24 -22.39 2.73
N ALA A 346 -0.28 -23.16 3.68
CA ALA A 346 -0.86 -24.48 3.39
C ALA A 346 -2.04 -24.39 2.42
N LEU A 347 -2.89 -23.36 2.53
CA LEU A 347 -3.95 -23.08 1.56
C LEU A 347 -3.39 -22.68 0.20
N TRP A 348 -2.34 -21.85 0.15
CA TRP A 348 -1.65 -21.50 -1.09
C TRP A 348 -1.06 -22.72 -1.81
N GLN A 349 -0.46 -23.66 -1.07
CA GLN A 349 0.04 -24.91 -1.64
C GLN A 349 -1.11 -25.75 -2.22
N LYS A 350 -2.25 -25.85 -1.53
CA LYS A 350 -3.43 -26.56 -2.05
C LYS A 350 -4.01 -25.90 -3.30
N GLU A 351 -4.14 -24.58 -3.31
CA GLU A 351 -4.62 -23.84 -4.50
C GLU A 351 -3.68 -24.05 -5.70
N THR A 352 -2.37 -23.91 -5.50
CA THR A 352 -1.39 -24.08 -6.59
C THR A 352 -1.30 -25.51 -7.11
N ALA A 353 -1.59 -26.50 -6.27
CA ALA A 353 -1.72 -27.90 -6.65
C ALA A 353 -3.07 -28.26 -7.29
N GLY A 354 -4.01 -27.31 -7.40
CA GLY A 354 -5.36 -27.56 -7.92
C GLY A 354 -6.27 -28.34 -6.97
N GLN A 355 -5.90 -28.44 -5.69
CA GLN A 355 -6.63 -29.15 -4.63
C GLN A 355 -7.59 -28.24 -3.86
N ALA A 356 -7.57 -26.94 -4.12
CA ALA A 356 -8.46 -25.95 -3.54
C ALA A 356 -8.87 -24.92 -4.62
N PRO A 357 -10.04 -24.28 -4.49
CA PRO A 357 -10.52 -23.32 -5.48
C PRO A 357 -9.61 -22.08 -5.59
N PRO A 358 -9.57 -21.41 -6.76
CA PRO A 358 -8.84 -20.16 -6.92
C PRO A 358 -9.29 -19.09 -5.91
N GLY A 359 -8.32 -18.42 -5.28
CA GLY A 359 -8.56 -17.42 -4.23
C GLY A 359 -8.66 -17.98 -2.80
N SER A 360 -8.51 -19.28 -2.60
CA SER A 360 -8.47 -19.87 -1.25
C SER A 360 -7.10 -19.68 -0.58
N GLY A 361 -6.03 -19.59 -1.37
CA GLY A 361 -4.67 -19.36 -0.91
C GLY A 361 -4.41 -17.90 -0.58
N VAL A 362 -3.69 -17.69 0.54
CA VAL A 362 -3.28 -16.37 1.01
C VAL A 362 -1.76 -16.29 0.93
N THR A 363 -1.24 -15.24 0.31
CA THR A 363 0.18 -15.00 0.04
C THR A 363 0.65 -13.66 0.60
N CYS A 364 1.96 -13.41 0.56
CA CYS A 364 2.54 -12.11 0.91
C CYS A 364 1.86 -11.00 0.09
N ALA A 365 1.76 -11.20 -1.23
CA ALA A 365 1.10 -10.24 -2.10
C ALA A 365 -0.39 -10.10 -1.83
N SER A 366 -1.13 -11.17 -1.52
CA SER A 366 -2.58 -11.00 -1.30
C SER A 366 -2.93 -10.19 -0.06
N CYS A 367 -2.04 -10.15 0.95
CA CYS A 367 -2.23 -9.32 2.14
C CYS A 367 -1.69 -7.90 1.96
N HIS A 368 -0.48 -7.76 1.42
CA HIS A 368 0.19 -6.47 1.32
C HIS A 368 -0.16 -5.69 0.04
N MET A 369 -0.60 -6.39 -1.00
CA MET A 369 -0.98 -5.86 -2.31
C MET A 369 -2.30 -6.54 -2.77
N PRO A 370 -3.40 -6.37 -2.02
CA PRO A 370 -4.63 -7.10 -2.24
C PRO A 370 -5.24 -6.80 -3.60
N ARG A 371 -6.08 -7.72 -4.04
CA ARG A 371 -6.91 -7.56 -5.23
C ARG A 371 -8.12 -6.72 -4.85
N VAL A 372 -8.24 -5.54 -5.44
CA VAL A 372 -9.27 -4.56 -5.11
C VAL A 372 -10.00 -4.10 -6.36
N ARG A 373 -11.29 -3.78 -6.21
CA ARG A 373 -12.05 -3.12 -7.26
C ARG A 373 -11.64 -1.65 -7.31
N MET A 374 -11.06 -1.23 -8.43
CA MET A 374 -10.67 0.17 -8.66
C MET A 374 -11.39 0.71 -9.87
N SER A 375 -11.77 1.98 -9.81
CA SER A 375 -12.15 2.74 -10.99
C SER A 375 -10.89 3.11 -11.75
N THR A 376 -10.84 2.74 -13.03
CA THR A 376 -9.77 3.09 -13.96
C THR A 376 -10.37 3.92 -15.09
N ASP A 377 -9.52 4.54 -15.91
CA ASP A 377 -9.96 5.27 -17.11
C ASP A 377 -10.75 4.35 -18.09
N GLU A 378 -10.51 3.04 -18.01
CA GLU A 378 -11.17 2.00 -18.81
C GLU A 378 -12.42 1.40 -18.13
N GLY A 379 -12.84 1.96 -16.97
CA GLY A 379 -13.96 1.46 -16.16
C GLY A 379 -13.52 0.79 -14.87
N SER A 380 -14.49 0.23 -14.12
CA SER A 380 -14.23 -0.43 -12.84
C SER A 380 -13.84 -1.90 -13.04
N ARG A 381 -12.69 -2.32 -12.50
CA ARG A 381 -12.19 -3.70 -12.59
C ARG A 381 -11.41 -4.11 -11.35
N ILE A 382 -11.16 -5.42 -11.19
CA ILE A 382 -10.29 -5.94 -10.13
C ILE A 382 -8.82 -5.84 -10.57
N VAL A 383 -8.05 -5.02 -9.86
CA VAL A 383 -6.60 -4.87 -10.04
C VAL A 383 -5.86 -5.27 -8.78
N VAL A 384 -4.55 -5.50 -8.90
CA VAL A 384 -3.66 -5.67 -7.74
C VAL A 384 -3.24 -4.29 -7.24
N GLN A 385 -3.47 -3.99 -5.97
CA GLN A 385 -3.02 -2.74 -5.35
C GLN A 385 -1.50 -2.75 -5.18
N HIS A 386 -0.78 -2.09 -6.08
CA HIS A 386 0.69 -2.00 -6.02
C HIS A 386 1.20 -0.92 -5.06
N ASN A 387 0.30 -0.12 -4.45
CA ASN A 387 0.63 0.74 -3.32
C ASN A 387 0.44 -0.03 -2.00
N GLN A 388 1.49 -0.72 -1.53
CA GLN A 388 1.43 -1.44 -0.26
C GLN A 388 1.27 -0.52 0.97
N ASN A 389 1.46 0.80 0.84
CA ASN A 389 1.20 1.73 1.95
C ASN A 389 -0.29 1.87 2.25
N ASP A 390 -1.13 1.62 1.25
CA ASP A 390 -2.59 1.69 1.35
C ASP A 390 -3.19 0.59 2.24
N THR A 391 -2.41 -0.43 2.59
CA THR A 391 -2.88 -1.60 3.34
C THR A 391 -2.08 -1.86 4.60
N LEU A 392 -0.83 -1.41 4.67
CA LEU A 392 0.09 -1.79 5.75
C LEU A 392 -0.09 -1.02 7.06
N ARG A 393 -0.36 0.29 7.00
CA ARG A 393 -0.22 1.18 8.16
C ARG A 393 -1.30 2.28 8.21
N PRO A 394 -2.10 2.35 9.30
CA PRO A 394 -2.24 1.33 10.34
C PRO A 394 -2.70 -0.02 9.77
N ASN A 395 -2.40 -1.13 10.45
CA ASN A 395 -2.62 -2.49 9.93
C ASN A 395 -4.11 -2.83 9.71
N GLU A 396 -5.02 -2.14 10.38
CA GLU A 396 -6.46 -2.31 10.18
C GLU A 396 -6.97 -1.86 8.80
N LYS A 397 -6.16 -1.13 8.03
CA LYS A 397 -6.43 -0.90 6.59
C LYS A 397 -6.56 -2.22 5.81
N MET A 398 -5.96 -3.32 6.30
CA MET A 398 -6.12 -4.65 5.71
C MET A 398 -7.51 -5.26 5.90
N ILE A 399 -8.28 -4.82 6.90
CA ILE A 399 -9.54 -5.48 7.28
C ILE A 399 -10.46 -5.61 6.07
N ARG A 400 -10.76 -4.49 5.40
CA ARG A 400 -11.76 -4.44 4.33
C ARG A 400 -11.30 -5.06 3.02
N THR A 401 -10.01 -4.93 2.71
CA THR A 401 -9.46 -5.35 1.41
C THR A 401 -8.91 -6.77 1.42
N THR A 402 -8.60 -7.31 2.60
CA THR A 402 -7.95 -8.61 2.77
C THR A 402 -8.73 -9.50 3.71
N CYS A 403 -8.75 -9.18 5.01
CA CYS A 403 -9.12 -10.13 6.07
C CYS A 403 -10.58 -10.59 5.96
N ILE A 404 -11.51 -9.65 5.75
CA ILE A 404 -12.94 -9.95 5.75
C ILE A 404 -13.43 -10.67 4.49
N SER A 405 -12.57 -10.88 3.49
CA SER A 405 -12.87 -11.77 2.37
C SER A 405 -12.98 -13.22 2.85
N CYS A 406 -12.23 -13.58 3.90
CA CYS A 406 -12.14 -14.95 4.40
C CYS A 406 -12.65 -15.12 5.84
N HIS A 407 -12.53 -14.09 6.68
CA HIS A 407 -12.86 -14.14 8.09
C HIS A 407 -14.00 -13.17 8.46
N GLY A 408 -14.63 -13.39 9.61
CA GLY A 408 -15.51 -12.40 10.22
C GLY A 408 -14.73 -11.16 10.68
N LEU A 409 -15.44 -10.04 10.84
CA LEU A 409 -14.83 -8.77 11.25
C LEU A 409 -14.19 -8.85 12.64
N GLY A 410 -14.90 -9.40 13.63
CA GLY A 410 -14.39 -9.52 15.00
C GLY A 410 -13.10 -10.32 15.07
N PHE A 411 -13.07 -11.49 14.41
CA PHE A 411 -11.85 -12.30 14.31
C PHE A 411 -10.69 -11.54 13.64
N SER A 412 -10.98 -10.78 12.59
CA SER A 412 -9.98 -10.00 11.86
C SER A 412 -9.38 -8.88 12.71
N ILE A 413 -10.22 -8.17 13.46
CA ILE A 413 -9.79 -7.11 14.40
C ILE A 413 -8.91 -7.71 15.49
N ASP A 414 -9.38 -8.77 16.15
CA ASP A 414 -8.66 -9.45 17.23
C ASP A 414 -7.29 -9.95 16.76
N ALA A 415 -7.23 -10.52 15.55
CA ALA A 415 -5.99 -10.98 14.95
C ALA A 415 -5.00 -9.86 14.64
N LEU A 416 -5.49 -8.68 14.21
CA LEU A 416 -4.65 -7.51 13.93
C LEU A 416 -4.25 -6.74 15.20
N ALA A 417 -4.97 -6.91 16.31
CA ALA A 417 -4.59 -6.35 17.60
C ALA A 417 -3.51 -7.19 18.32
N ASP A 418 -3.32 -8.45 17.92
CA ASP A 418 -2.38 -9.39 18.53
C ASP A 418 -1.01 -9.37 17.82
N LYS A 419 -0.05 -8.64 18.40
CA LYS A 419 1.32 -8.55 17.86
C LYS A 419 2.02 -9.91 17.75
N THR A 420 1.80 -10.82 18.70
CA THR A 420 2.46 -12.14 18.67
C THR A 420 1.94 -12.97 17.50
N LEU A 421 0.64 -12.88 17.24
CA LEU A 421 0.00 -13.51 16.09
C LEU A 421 0.45 -12.86 14.77
N ILE A 422 0.62 -11.54 14.70
CA ILE A 422 1.21 -10.89 13.52
C ILE A 422 2.64 -11.41 13.30
N ASP A 423 3.50 -11.39 14.32
CA ASP A 423 4.90 -11.79 14.22
C ASP A 423 5.07 -13.25 13.77
N ASN A 424 4.09 -14.13 14.03
CA ASN A 424 4.13 -15.55 13.64
C ASN A 424 3.34 -15.86 12.35
N ASN A 425 2.99 -14.82 11.58
CA ASN A 425 2.23 -14.91 10.33
C ASN A 425 0.84 -15.56 10.50
N PHE A 426 0.12 -15.13 11.53
CA PHE A 426 -1.25 -15.56 11.82
C PHE A 426 -1.40 -17.07 12.04
N LYS A 427 -0.37 -17.69 12.63
CA LYS A 427 -0.39 -19.09 13.00
C LYS A 427 -1.05 -19.25 14.37
N GLY A 428 -2.34 -19.56 14.37
CA GLY A 428 -3.11 -19.87 15.57
C GLY A 428 -4.39 -19.04 15.68
N MET A 429 -4.80 -18.77 16.92
CA MET A 429 -5.97 -17.95 17.25
C MET A 429 -5.49 -16.68 17.95
N PRO A 430 -6.21 -15.54 17.81
CA PRO A 430 -5.90 -14.34 18.57
C PRO A 430 -6.06 -14.59 20.06
N ALA A 431 -5.11 -14.10 20.86
CA ALA A 431 -5.16 -14.11 22.32
C ALA A 431 -5.77 -12.82 22.89
N ARG A 432 -6.03 -11.83 22.02
CA ARG A 432 -6.65 -10.55 22.38
C ARG A 432 -8.06 -10.47 21.85
N HIS A 433 -8.90 -9.71 22.55
CA HIS A 433 -10.26 -9.40 22.14
C HIS A 433 -10.51 -7.90 22.23
N VAL A 434 -10.94 -7.30 21.12
CA VAL A 434 -11.26 -5.88 20.99
C VAL A 434 -12.77 -5.70 21.06
N LYS A 435 -13.21 -4.84 21.99
CA LYS A 435 -14.62 -4.72 22.39
C LYS A 435 -15.50 -3.89 21.44
N SER A 436 -14.97 -3.38 20.33
CA SER A 436 -15.71 -2.41 19.49
C SER A 436 -17.05 -2.95 18.98
N ILE A 437 -17.10 -4.23 18.58
CA ILE A 437 -18.35 -4.88 18.18
C ILE A 437 -19.29 -5.03 19.38
N ASP A 438 -18.78 -5.48 20.53
CA ASP A 438 -19.58 -5.65 21.76
C ASP A 438 -20.21 -4.34 22.20
N MET A 439 -19.44 -3.25 22.16
CA MET A 439 -19.89 -1.90 22.51
C MET A 439 -21.00 -1.43 21.56
N ALA A 440 -20.83 -1.62 20.25
CA ALA A 440 -21.85 -1.28 19.26
C ALA A 440 -23.15 -2.07 19.49
N VAL A 441 -23.04 -3.39 19.73
CA VAL A 441 -24.21 -4.26 20.00
C VAL A 441 -24.92 -3.86 21.29
N ALA A 442 -24.17 -3.60 22.37
CA ALA A 442 -24.75 -3.17 23.65
C ALA A 442 -25.50 -1.84 23.51
N LYS A 443 -24.89 -0.85 22.84
CA LYS A 443 -25.51 0.46 22.58
C LYS A 443 -26.77 0.35 21.72
N ASP A 444 -26.77 -0.48 20.68
CA ASP A 444 -27.94 -0.73 19.84
C ASP A 444 -29.07 -1.43 20.63
N ALA A 445 -28.74 -2.38 21.51
CA ALA A 445 -29.71 -3.00 22.41
C ALA A 445 -30.32 -1.99 23.40
N GLU A 446 -29.51 -1.14 24.03
CA GLU A 446 -30.00 -0.07 24.92
C GLU A 446 -30.92 0.91 24.18
N THR A 447 -30.54 1.31 22.97
CA THR A 447 -31.31 2.24 22.14
C THR A 447 -32.66 1.63 21.74
N ARG A 448 -32.69 0.34 21.37
CA ARG A 448 -33.94 -0.40 21.10
C ARG A 448 -34.82 -0.55 22.33
N SER A 449 -34.23 -0.81 23.50
CA SER A 449 -34.94 -0.87 24.78
C SER A 449 -35.61 0.48 25.09
N LYS A 450 -34.88 1.60 24.99
CA LYS A 450 -35.43 2.95 25.25
C LYS A 450 -36.55 3.35 24.28
N ARG A 451 -36.52 2.85 23.04
CA ARG A 451 -37.58 3.09 22.04
C ARG A 451 -38.80 2.19 22.21
N SER A 452 -38.67 1.07 22.91
CA SER A 452 -39.76 0.11 23.15
C SER A 452 -40.44 0.29 24.50
N THR A 453 -39.85 1.08 25.40
CA THR A 453 -40.53 1.62 26.60
C THR A 453 -41.51 2.71 26.16
N PRO A 454 -42.83 2.57 26.39
CA PRO A 454 -43.84 3.55 26.00
C PRO A 454 -43.67 4.93 26.62
#